data_AF-A0A7V8YX07-F1
#
_entry.id   AF-A0A7V8YX07-F1
#
_cell.length_a   1.000
_cell.length_b   1.000
_cell.length_c   1.000
_cell.angle_alpha   90.00
_cell.angle_beta   90.00
_cell.angle_gamma   90.00
#
_symmetry.space_group_name_H-M   'P 1'
#
loop_
_entity.id
_entity.type
_entity.pdbx_description
1 polymer ?
#
loop_
_entity_poly.entity_id
_entity_poly.type
_entity_poly.pdbx_seq_one_letter_code
_entity_poly.pdbx_strand_id
1 'polypeptide(L)'
;MPSRRSIHIIFRQFVLACCLFAASPGVFAQPQIKSQEVSEADGIPVLIKHLPDWENVRNNTVFIQNSSELRNAIENRPVLELIEFTAGTEAVTAPYPAGNLLIIEYTNPQSSLDADGRIIRHLTETPQNPPVIYRRIGNYNAFVFDAADQAAANVLLDQIKYQKIVQWLGEDPYLLQRLERYFVTTTRDIFISTVIWIVGGIGLSIVTGIIAGFFFFRFRENKRATRTAYSDAGGLTRLNLDELSE
;
A
#
# COMPACT_ATOMS: atom_id res chain seq x y z
N MET A 1 5.37 9.41 45.92
CA MET A 1 3.99 8.87 45.77
C MET A 1 3.29 9.62 44.65
N PRO A 2 2.89 8.99 43.53
CA PRO A 2 2.10 9.68 42.52
C PRO A 2 0.68 9.94 43.07
N SER A 3 0.20 11.17 42.88
CA SER A 3 -1.08 11.62 43.42
C SER A 3 -2.27 10.85 42.81
N ARG A 4 -3.37 10.70 43.55
CA ARG A 4 -4.62 10.08 43.09
C ARG A 4 -5.13 10.62 41.74
N ARG A 5 -4.72 11.83 41.33
CA ARG A 5 -5.05 12.42 40.02
C ARG A 5 -4.37 11.71 38.85
N SER A 6 -3.18 11.14 39.01
CA SER A 6 -2.43 10.51 37.92
C SER A 6 -3.03 9.18 37.45
N ILE A 7 -3.71 8.44 38.34
CA ILE A 7 -4.31 7.13 38.01
C ILE A 7 -5.59 7.28 37.17
N HIS A 8 -6.39 8.31 37.44
CA HIS A 8 -7.58 8.60 36.63
C HIS A 8 -7.25 9.11 35.22
N ILE A 9 -6.11 9.78 35.04
CA ILE A 9 -5.66 10.27 33.74
C ILE A 9 -5.24 9.10 32.84
N ILE A 10 -4.48 8.13 33.38
CA ILE A 10 -4.00 6.97 32.62
C ILE A 10 -5.16 6.06 32.19
N PHE A 11 -6.15 5.82 33.06
CA PHE A 11 -7.33 5.02 32.71
C PHE A 11 -8.20 5.68 31.63
N ARG A 12 -8.34 7.01 31.67
CA ARG A 12 -9.05 7.78 30.62
C ARG A 12 -8.33 7.73 29.28
N GLN A 13 -7.00 7.75 29.26
CA GLN A 13 -6.24 7.64 28.01
C GLN A 13 -6.30 6.24 27.39
N PHE A 14 -6.39 5.19 28.22
CA PHE A 14 -6.53 3.81 27.74
C PHE A 14 -7.89 3.54 27.09
N VAL A 15 -8.98 4.07 27.66
CA VAL A 15 -10.34 3.95 27.07
C VAL A 15 -10.48 4.79 25.80
N LEU A 16 -9.84 5.97 25.73
CA LEU A 16 -9.84 6.81 24.52
C LEU A 16 -9.10 6.13 23.34
N ALA A 17 -8.02 5.38 23.63
CA ALA A 17 -7.27 4.63 22.62
C ALA A 17 -8.08 3.46 22.01
N CYS A 18 -8.98 2.82 22.77
CA CYS A 18 -9.83 1.74 22.25
C CYS A 18 -11.00 2.25 21.38
N CYS A 19 -11.51 3.47 21.61
CA CYS A 19 -12.59 4.03 20.78
C CYS A 19 -12.11 4.60 19.43
N LEU A 20 -10.81 4.90 19.29
CA LEU A 20 -10.24 5.39 18.03
C LEU A 20 -9.97 4.29 16.98
N PHE A 21 -10.02 3.01 17.37
CA PHE A 21 -9.83 1.88 16.44
C PHE A 21 -11.13 1.42 15.76
N ALA A 22 -12.30 1.96 16.11
CA ALA A 22 -13.59 1.54 15.57
C ALA A 22 -14.14 2.44 14.43
N ALA A 23 -13.34 3.41 13.95
CA ALA A 23 -13.78 4.34 12.91
C ALA A 23 -13.24 3.93 11.52
N SER A 24 -14.05 3.11 10.84
CA SER A 24 -14.24 3.02 9.38
C SER A 24 -13.10 2.48 8.50
N PRO A 25 -13.46 1.60 7.54
CA PRO A 25 -13.09 1.81 6.16
C PRO A 25 -14.36 2.16 5.40
N GLY A 26 -14.53 3.44 5.08
CA GLY A 26 -15.43 3.85 4.02
C GLY A 26 -14.87 3.26 2.72
N VAL A 27 -15.63 2.37 2.09
CA VAL A 27 -15.36 1.93 0.72
C VAL A 27 -15.57 3.14 -0.18
N PHE A 28 -14.48 3.82 -0.53
CA PHE A 28 -14.51 4.88 -1.52
C PHE A 28 -14.94 4.27 -2.85
N ALA A 29 -16.12 4.67 -3.33
CA ALA A 29 -16.55 4.40 -4.69
C ALA A 29 -15.56 5.09 -5.65
N GLN A 30 -14.68 4.31 -6.27
CA GLN A 30 -13.80 4.83 -7.31
C GLN A 30 -14.64 5.21 -8.54
N PRO A 31 -14.40 6.37 -9.16
CA PRO A 31 -15.04 6.71 -10.43
C PRO A 31 -14.71 5.62 -11.45
N GLN A 32 -15.74 5.08 -12.13
CA GLN A 32 -15.54 4.06 -13.15
C GLN A 32 -14.78 4.65 -14.33
N ILE A 33 -13.48 4.36 -14.39
CA ILE A 33 -12.64 4.64 -15.55
C ILE A 33 -13.09 3.69 -16.66
N LYS A 34 -13.58 4.22 -17.78
CA LYS A 34 -14.08 3.44 -18.91
C LYS A 34 -12.91 2.90 -19.74
N SER A 35 -12.21 1.86 -19.29
CA SER A 35 -11.13 1.22 -20.06
C SER A 35 -11.63 0.07 -20.94
N GLN A 36 -10.86 -0.26 -21.98
CA GLN A 36 -11.05 -1.48 -22.79
C GLN A 36 -11.06 -2.75 -21.93
N GLU A 37 -10.15 -2.83 -20.96
CA GLU A 37 -10.03 -3.96 -20.06
C GLU A 37 -9.89 -3.45 -18.63
N VAL A 38 -10.81 -3.85 -17.77
CA VAL A 38 -10.78 -3.54 -16.34
C VAL A 38 -10.58 -4.85 -15.59
N SER A 39 -9.63 -4.86 -14.65
CA SER A 39 -9.38 -6.04 -13.84
C SER A 39 -10.58 -6.35 -12.95
N GLU A 40 -11.13 -7.56 -13.08
CA GLU A 40 -12.29 -8.02 -12.30
C GLU A 40 -12.05 -8.01 -10.78
N ALA A 41 -10.81 -8.23 -10.35
CA ALA A 41 -10.45 -8.28 -8.93
C ALA A 41 -10.49 -6.89 -8.26
N ASP A 42 -10.01 -5.85 -8.96
CA ASP A 42 -9.68 -4.57 -8.33
C ASP A 42 -10.36 -3.35 -9.00
N GLY A 43 -11.03 -3.54 -10.14
CA GLY A 43 -11.69 -2.45 -10.88
C GLY A 43 -10.74 -1.47 -11.58
N ILE A 44 -9.46 -1.84 -11.73
CA ILE A 44 -8.40 -0.99 -12.29
C ILE A 44 -8.22 -1.30 -13.78
N PRO A 45 -8.04 -0.29 -14.67
CA PRO A 45 -7.60 -0.51 -16.04
C PRO A 45 -6.39 -1.44 -16.11
N VAL A 46 -6.48 -2.49 -16.92
CA VAL A 46 -5.43 -3.53 -17.02
C VAL A 46 -4.11 -2.93 -17.52
N LEU A 47 -4.16 -1.91 -18.38
CA LEU A 47 -2.99 -1.19 -18.86
C LEU A 47 -2.13 -0.60 -17.73
N ILE A 48 -2.73 -0.17 -16.60
CA ILE A 48 -1.97 0.29 -15.43
C ILE A 48 -1.15 -0.85 -14.84
N LYS A 49 -1.67 -2.08 -14.84
CA LYS A 49 -0.96 -3.27 -14.33
C LYS A 49 0.21 -3.70 -15.22
N HIS A 50 0.32 -3.13 -16.43
CA HIS A 50 1.44 -3.37 -17.34
C HIS A 50 2.63 -2.45 -17.06
N LEU A 51 2.48 -1.47 -16.18
CA LEU A 51 3.59 -0.68 -15.68
C LEU A 51 4.53 -1.55 -14.84
N PRO A 52 5.86 -1.38 -14.96
CA PRO A 52 6.81 -2.00 -14.04
C PRO A 52 6.53 -1.58 -12.59
N ASP A 53 6.46 -2.53 -11.67
CA ASP A 53 6.19 -2.24 -10.24
C ASP A 53 4.91 -1.37 -10.03
N TRP A 54 3.85 -1.70 -10.79
CA TRP A 54 2.63 -0.89 -10.86
C TRP A 54 1.99 -0.64 -9.50
N GLU A 55 2.10 -1.56 -8.54
CA GLU A 55 1.55 -1.41 -7.19
C GLU A 55 2.10 -0.17 -6.48
N ASN A 56 3.39 0.13 -6.68
CA ASN A 56 4.07 1.26 -6.03
C ASN A 56 3.88 2.57 -6.78
N VAL A 57 3.76 2.52 -8.11
CA VAL A 57 3.63 3.74 -8.94
C VAL A 57 2.18 4.16 -9.20
N ARG A 58 1.19 3.31 -8.90
CA ARG A 58 -0.25 3.52 -9.18
C ARG A 58 -0.76 4.90 -8.77
N ASN A 59 -0.35 5.40 -7.59
CA ASN A 59 -0.84 6.68 -7.07
C ASN A 59 -0.32 7.90 -7.85
N ASN A 60 0.76 7.73 -8.60
CA ASN A 60 1.37 8.75 -9.46
C ASN A 60 1.15 8.44 -10.95
N THR A 61 0.27 7.49 -11.25
CA THR A 61 -0.05 7.09 -12.62
C THR A 61 -1.20 7.92 -13.17
N VAL A 62 -1.06 8.35 -14.42
CA VAL A 62 -2.15 9.00 -15.18
C VAL A 62 -2.57 8.07 -16.31
N PHE A 63 -3.85 7.71 -16.31
CA PHE A 63 -4.50 6.97 -17.38
C PHE A 63 -5.12 7.95 -18.38
N ILE A 64 -4.89 7.71 -19.66
CA ILE A 64 -5.11 8.69 -20.75
C ILE A 64 -5.92 8.02 -21.85
N GLN A 65 -6.99 8.67 -22.29
CA GLN A 65 -7.88 8.12 -23.33
C GLN A 65 -7.99 9.00 -24.58
N ASN A 66 -7.37 10.17 -24.56
CA ASN A 66 -7.38 11.09 -25.70
C ASN A 66 -6.09 11.91 -25.77
N SER A 67 -5.82 12.47 -26.95
CA SER A 67 -4.62 13.27 -27.19
C SER A 67 -4.54 14.53 -26.33
N SER A 68 -5.67 15.08 -25.87
CA SER A 68 -5.66 16.27 -25.01
C SER A 68 -5.13 15.94 -23.61
N GLU A 69 -5.61 14.85 -23.02
CA GLU A 69 -5.09 14.31 -21.76
C GLU A 69 -3.61 13.93 -21.87
N LEU A 70 -3.21 13.31 -22.99
CA LEU A 70 -1.81 12.95 -23.23
C LEU A 70 -0.88 14.17 -23.15
N ARG A 71 -1.22 15.25 -23.85
CA ARG A 71 -0.43 16.48 -23.87
C ARG A 71 -0.39 17.17 -22.52
N ASN A 72 -1.47 17.08 -21.75
CA ASN A 72 -1.51 17.63 -20.40
C ASN A 72 -0.67 16.82 -19.41
N ALA A 73 -0.55 15.50 -19.61
CA ALA A 73 0.13 14.60 -18.68
C ALA A 73 1.67 14.61 -18.79
N ILE A 74 2.23 14.80 -19.99
CA ILE A 74 3.69 14.65 -20.25
C ILE A 74 4.31 15.91 -20.86
N GLU A 75 3.59 17.02 -20.74
CA GLU A 75 3.93 18.30 -21.36
C GLU A 75 3.89 18.22 -22.90
N ASN A 76 3.64 19.35 -23.57
CA ASN A 76 3.35 19.36 -25.01
C ASN A 76 4.61 19.12 -25.87
N ARG A 77 5.03 17.86 -26.02
CA ARG A 77 6.20 17.46 -26.82
C ARG A 77 5.82 17.18 -28.29
N PRO A 78 6.66 17.55 -29.26
CA PRO A 78 6.36 17.37 -30.69
C PRO A 78 6.04 15.92 -31.11
N VAL A 79 6.72 14.94 -30.52
CA VAL A 79 6.49 13.52 -30.83
C VAL A 79 5.08 13.05 -30.45
N LEU A 80 4.40 13.75 -29.51
CA LEU A 80 3.03 13.44 -29.10
C LEU A 80 2.00 13.79 -30.18
N GLU A 81 2.34 14.68 -31.13
CA GLU A 81 1.47 15.05 -32.24
C GLU A 81 1.31 13.90 -33.26
N LEU A 82 2.24 12.94 -33.26
CA LEU A 82 2.23 11.78 -34.14
C LEU A 82 1.34 10.64 -33.62
N ILE A 83 0.92 10.75 -32.35
CA ILE A 83 0.09 9.76 -31.67
C ILE A 83 -1.37 10.10 -31.91
N GLU A 84 -2.01 9.24 -32.69
CA GLU A 84 -3.44 9.33 -32.99
C GLU A 84 -4.21 8.44 -32.04
N PHE A 85 -5.11 9.04 -31.25
CA PHE A 85 -6.05 8.28 -30.42
C PHE A 85 -7.25 7.88 -31.27
N THR A 86 -7.23 6.64 -31.74
CA THR A 86 -8.38 6.00 -32.38
C THR A 86 -9.27 5.33 -31.34
N ALA A 87 -10.44 4.82 -31.74
CA ALA A 87 -11.34 4.13 -30.83
C ALA A 87 -10.64 2.90 -30.21
N GLY A 88 -10.41 2.93 -28.90
CA GLY A 88 -9.66 1.88 -28.19
C GLY A 88 -8.15 2.09 -28.18
N THR A 89 -7.64 3.29 -28.44
CA THR A 89 -6.27 3.66 -28.07
C THR A 89 -6.27 4.15 -26.62
N GLU A 90 -5.45 3.53 -25.78
CA GLU A 90 -5.30 3.91 -24.37
C GLU A 90 -3.84 4.14 -24.07
N ALA A 91 -3.56 5.03 -23.13
CA ALA A 91 -2.20 5.30 -22.71
C ALA A 91 -2.13 5.40 -21.19
N VAL A 92 -0.95 5.11 -20.67
CA VAL A 92 -0.64 5.25 -19.26
C VAL A 92 0.73 5.89 -19.12
N THR A 93 0.86 6.82 -18.18
CA THR A 93 2.16 7.39 -17.82
C THR A 93 2.39 7.35 -16.33
N ALA A 94 3.65 7.13 -15.94
CA ALA A 94 4.08 7.17 -14.56
C ALA A 94 5.55 7.64 -14.47
N PRO A 95 5.91 8.35 -13.40
CA PRO A 95 7.29 8.76 -13.16
C PRO A 95 8.13 7.58 -12.61
N TYR A 96 9.32 7.39 -13.16
CA TYR A 96 10.32 6.45 -12.67
C TYR A 96 11.67 7.14 -12.44
N PRO A 97 12.57 6.57 -11.63
CA PRO A 97 13.93 7.10 -11.48
C PRO A 97 14.70 7.23 -12.80
N ALA A 98 14.39 6.38 -13.78
CA ALA A 98 15.01 6.41 -15.11
C ALA A 98 14.37 7.41 -16.08
N GLY A 99 13.28 8.08 -15.72
CA GLY A 99 12.53 9.02 -16.56
C GLY A 99 11.01 8.83 -16.46
N ASN A 100 10.26 9.64 -17.20
CA ASN A 100 8.80 9.51 -17.28
C ASN A 100 8.43 8.46 -18.32
N LEU A 101 7.87 7.34 -17.88
CA LEU A 101 7.45 6.26 -18.75
C LEU A 101 6.06 6.58 -19.32
N LEU A 102 5.90 6.38 -20.62
CA LEU A 102 4.61 6.38 -21.33
C LEU A 102 4.47 5.06 -22.06
N ILE A 103 3.34 4.39 -21.86
CA ILE A 103 2.95 3.22 -22.64
C ILE A 103 1.66 3.57 -23.36
N ILE A 104 1.62 3.33 -24.67
CA ILE A 104 0.44 3.53 -25.50
C ILE A 104 0.04 2.20 -26.08
N GLU A 105 -1.15 1.74 -25.72
CA GLU A 105 -1.75 0.54 -26.25
C GLU A 105 -2.66 0.87 -27.44
N TYR A 106 -2.36 0.24 -28.58
CA TYR A 106 -3.23 0.26 -29.74
C TYR A 106 -4.10 -1.00 -29.76
N THR A 107 -5.33 -0.86 -30.22
CA THR A 107 -6.30 -1.96 -30.32
C THR A 107 -5.79 -3.14 -31.16
N ASN A 108 -4.97 -2.87 -32.17
CA ASN A 108 -4.41 -3.87 -33.06
C ASN A 108 -2.90 -3.66 -33.34
N PRO A 109 -2.17 -4.73 -33.71
CA PRO A 109 -0.73 -4.65 -33.94
C PRO A 109 -0.33 -3.75 -35.12
N GLN A 110 -1.20 -3.63 -36.14
CA GLN A 110 -0.93 -2.85 -37.36
C GLN A 110 -0.91 -1.35 -37.03
N SER A 111 -1.87 -0.87 -36.23
CA SER A 111 -1.91 0.53 -35.78
C SER A 111 -0.66 0.91 -34.97
N SER A 112 -0.19 0.01 -34.10
CA SER A 112 1.09 0.20 -33.38
C SER A 112 2.29 0.25 -34.33
N LEU A 113 2.32 -0.62 -35.35
CA LEU A 113 3.40 -0.66 -36.36
C LEU A 113 3.42 0.59 -37.24
N ASP A 114 2.25 1.09 -37.65
CA ASP A 114 2.15 2.30 -38.46
C ASP A 114 2.59 3.54 -37.66
N ALA A 115 2.23 3.60 -36.38
CA ALA A 115 2.71 4.64 -35.47
C ALA A 115 4.22 4.54 -35.24
N ASP A 116 4.75 3.33 -35.06
CA ASP A 116 6.17 3.06 -34.87
C ASP A 116 7.04 3.61 -35.99
N GLY A 117 6.65 3.35 -37.25
CA GLY A 117 7.36 3.89 -38.41
C GLY A 117 7.39 5.43 -38.45
N ARG A 118 6.30 6.11 -38.04
CA ARG A 118 6.24 7.58 -37.96
C ARG A 118 7.10 8.12 -36.82
N ILE A 119 7.03 7.49 -35.66
CA ILE A 119 7.77 7.90 -34.46
C ILE A 119 9.28 7.74 -34.67
N ILE A 120 9.75 6.58 -35.15
CA ILE A 120 11.17 6.34 -35.41
C ILE A 120 11.71 7.34 -36.43
N ARG A 121 10.96 7.56 -37.53
CA ARG A 121 11.34 8.55 -38.54
C ARG A 121 11.50 9.93 -37.92
N HIS A 122 10.50 10.39 -37.15
CA HIS A 122 10.55 11.69 -36.51
C HIS A 122 11.69 11.84 -35.49
N LEU A 123 11.92 10.84 -34.63
CA LEU A 123 13.01 10.88 -33.64
C LEU A 123 14.40 10.83 -34.30
N THR A 124 14.50 10.23 -35.49
CA THR A 124 15.74 10.19 -36.27
C THR A 124 15.99 11.53 -36.99
N GLU A 125 14.94 12.12 -37.58
CA GLU A 125 15.03 13.39 -38.31
C GLU A 125 15.11 14.60 -37.39
N THR A 126 14.47 14.53 -36.22
CA THR A 126 14.41 15.60 -35.21
C THR A 126 14.79 15.04 -33.83
N PRO A 127 16.09 14.85 -33.56
CA PRO A 127 16.56 14.42 -32.24
C PRO A 127 16.11 15.42 -31.15
N GLN A 128 15.51 14.91 -30.07
CA GLN A 128 15.09 15.75 -28.95
C GLN A 128 16.18 15.84 -27.88
N ASN A 129 16.19 16.97 -27.15
CA ASN A 129 17.05 17.18 -25.99
C ASN A 129 16.18 17.65 -24.81
N PRO A 130 16.05 16.86 -23.73
CA PRO A 130 16.68 15.56 -23.48
C PRO A 130 16.21 14.44 -24.44
N PRO A 131 17.03 13.40 -24.66
CA PRO A 131 16.70 12.32 -25.60
C PRO A 131 15.48 11.53 -25.12
N VAL A 132 14.60 11.20 -26.07
CA VAL A 132 13.45 10.32 -25.83
C VAL A 132 13.84 8.91 -26.26
N ILE A 133 13.79 7.97 -25.31
CA ILE A 133 14.06 6.57 -25.60
C ILE A 133 12.75 5.89 -25.96
N TYR A 134 12.71 5.20 -27.09
CA TYR A 134 11.49 4.68 -27.67
C TYR A 134 11.64 3.20 -28.05
N ARG A 135 10.59 2.41 -27.82
CA ARG A 135 10.53 1.01 -28.26
C ARG A 135 9.09 0.54 -28.48
N ARG A 136 8.88 -0.23 -29.56
CA ARG A 136 7.65 -0.99 -29.77
C ARG A 136 7.73 -2.37 -29.09
N ILE A 137 6.68 -2.74 -28.37
CA ILE A 137 6.56 -4.02 -27.64
C ILE A 137 5.16 -4.59 -27.90
N GLY A 138 5.03 -5.48 -28.89
CA GLY A 138 3.72 -6.03 -29.28
C GLY A 138 2.80 -4.94 -29.83
N ASN A 139 1.67 -4.69 -29.16
CA ASN A 139 0.76 -3.58 -29.49
C ASN A 139 1.09 -2.28 -28.76
N TYR A 140 2.17 -2.26 -27.97
CA TYR A 140 2.59 -1.09 -27.22
C TYR A 140 3.62 -0.27 -27.97
N ASN A 141 3.46 1.05 -27.90
CA ASN A 141 4.50 2.00 -28.21
C ASN A 141 4.91 2.65 -26.88
N ALA A 142 6.12 2.31 -26.41
CA ALA A 142 6.62 2.74 -25.11
C ALA A 142 7.71 3.81 -25.27
N PHE A 143 7.63 4.85 -24.46
CA PHE A 143 8.56 5.98 -24.43
C PHE A 143 9.06 6.20 -23.02
N VAL A 144 10.34 6.55 -22.89
CA VAL A 144 10.90 7.12 -21.66
C VAL A 144 11.37 8.52 -21.97
N PHE A 145 10.70 9.49 -21.37
CA PHE A 145 11.05 10.91 -21.46
C PHE A 145 11.98 11.32 -20.33
N ASP A 146 12.80 12.34 -20.57
CA ASP A 146 13.70 12.94 -19.58
C ASP A 146 14.67 11.93 -18.94
N ALA A 147 15.09 10.93 -19.73
CA ALA A 147 16.01 9.92 -19.26
C ALA A 147 17.40 10.54 -19.01
N ALA A 148 17.84 10.51 -17.76
CA ALA A 148 19.20 10.92 -17.39
C ALA A 148 20.26 9.92 -17.88
N ASP A 149 19.89 8.64 -17.98
CA ASP A 149 20.72 7.55 -18.48
C ASP A 149 19.94 6.67 -19.45
N GLN A 150 20.46 6.56 -20.68
CA GLN A 150 19.88 5.73 -21.73
C GLN A 150 19.92 4.24 -21.37
N ALA A 151 20.93 3.76 -20.62
CA ALA A 151 20.99 2.36 -20.22
C ALA A 151 19.89 2.03 -19.22
N ALA A 152 19.71 2.86 -18.17
CA ALA A 152 18.61 2.73 -17.22
C ALA A 152 17.23 2.78 -17.89
N ALA A 153 17.02 3.67 -18.86
CA ALA A 153 15.77 3.75 -19.62
C ALA A 153 15.47 2.46 -20.40
N ASN A 154 16.48 1.85 -21.02
CA ASN A 154 16.31 0.58 -21.73
C ASN A 154 15.98 -0.58 -20.77
N VAL A 155 16.61 -0.63 -19.60
CA VAL A 155 16.29 -1.62 -18.56
C VAL A 155 14.84 -1.46 -18.08
N LEU A 156 14.35 -0.23 -17.94
CA LEU A 156 12.95 0.03 -17.61
C LEU A 156 12.01 -0.51 -18.71
N LEU A 157 12.33 -0.27 -19.98
CA LEU A 157 11.57 -0.80 -21.12
C LEU A 157 11.58 -2.34 -21.18
N ASP A 158 12.67 -2.99 -20.77
CA ASP A 158 12.77 -4.47 -20.72
C ASP A 158 11.81 -5.11 -19.71
N GLN A 159 11.38 -4.35 -18.70
CA GLN A 159 10.44 -4.82 -17.69
C GLN A 159 8.98 -4.81 -18.19
N ILE A 160 8.69 -4.08 -19.27
CA ILE A 160 7.34 -4.00 -19.84
C ILE A 160 7.04 -5.31 -20.56
N LYS A 161 6.11 -6.08 -20.01
CA LYS A 161 5.64 -7.32 -20.62
C LYS A 161 4.25 -7.12 -21.17
N TYR A 162 4.13 -7.27 -22.50
CA TYR A 162 2.82 -7.32 -23.13
C TYR A 162 2.06 -8.57 -22.65
N GLN A 163 0.96 -8.37 -21.93
CA GLN A 163 0.07 -9.44 -21.48
C GLN A 163 -1.35 -9.07 -21.91
N LYS A 164 -1.79 -9.58 -23.06
CA LYS A 164 -3.20 -9.44 -23.43
C LYS A 164 -4.02 -10.44 -22.64
N ILE A 165 -4.98 -9.97 -21.84
CA ILE A 165 -5.97 -10.85 -21.23
C ILE A 165 -6.93 -11.27 -22.35
N VAL A 166 -6.87 -12.54 -22.73
CA VAL A 166 -7.82 -13.07 -23.73
C VAL A 166 -9.19 -13.16 -23.06
N GLN A 167 -10.06 -12.21 -23.36
CA GLN A 167 -11.48 -12.32 -23.05
C GLN A 167 -12.14 -13.18 -24.13
N TRP A 168 -12.71 -14.30 -23.72
CA TRP A 168 -13.43 -15.20 -24.62
C TRP A 168 -14.80 -14.59 -24.95
N LEU A 169 -15.16 -14.59 -26.24
CA LEU A 169 -16.48 -14.10 -26.71
C LEU A 169 -17.64 -15.07 -26.35
N GLY A 170 -17.32 -16.21 -25.75
CA GLY A 170 -18.26 -17.23 -25.24
C GLY A 170 -17.85 -17.69 -23.84
N GLU A 171 -18.24 -18.90 -23.45
CA GLU A 171 -17.88 -19.46 -22.14
C GLU A 171 -16.35 -19.68 -22.05
N ASP A 172 -15.69 -18.98 -21.12
CA ASP A 172 -14.23 -19.09 -20.94
C ASP A 172 -13.88 -20.53 -20.49
N PRO A 173 -13.13 -21.31 -21.29
CA PRO A 173 -12.77 -22.69 -20.94
C PRO A 173 -11.90 -22.79 -19.68
N TYR A 174 -11.32 -21.67 -19.23
CA TYR A 174 -10.49 -21.58 -18.05
C TYR A 174 -11.19 -20.85 -16.87
N LEU A 175 -12.47 -20.49 -17.01
CA LEU A 175 -13.21 -19.77 -15.96
C LEU A 175 -13.15 -20.51 -14.62
N LEU A 176 -13.45 -21.82 -14.64
CA LEU A 176 -13.43 -22.66 -13.44
C LEU A 176 -12.04 -22.74 -12.81
N GLN A 177 -10.99 -22.88 -13.61
CA GLN A 177 -9.61 -22.92 -13.10
C GLN A 177 -9.15 -21.57 -12.53
N ARG A 178 -9.63 -20.46 -13.09
CA ARG A 178 -9.35 -19.10 -12.60
C ARG A 178 -10.10 -18.83 -11.30
N LEU A 179 -11.38 -19.22 -11.23
CA LEU A 179 -12.18 -19.18 -10.02
C LEU A 179 -11.56 -20.04 -8.92
N GLU A 180 -11.11 -21.26 -9.24
CA GLU A 180 -10.43 -22.13 -8.28
C GLU A 180 -9.17 -21.47 -7.71
N ARG A 181 -8.29 -20.93 -8.57
CA ARG A 181 -7.10 -20.19 -8.12
C ARG A 181 -7.46 -19.00 -7.24
N TYR A 182 -8.45 -18.19 -7.67
CA TYR A 182 -8.92 -17.03 -6.91
C TYR A 182 -9.49 -17.43 -5.56
N PHE A 183 -10.29 -18.50 -5.50
CA PHE A 183 -10.82 -19.05 -4.25
C PHE A 183 -9.69 -19.53 -3.33
N VAL A 184 -8.70 -20.25 -3.87
CA VAL A 184 -7.57 -20.75 -3.09
C VAL A 184 -6.73 -19.60 -2.52
N THR A 185 -6.40 -18.59 -3.33
CA THR A 185 -5.62 -17.43 -2.86
C THR A 185 -6.39 -16.62 -1.83
N THR A 186 -7.67 -16.33 -2.09
CA THR A 186 -8.51 -15.54 -1.18
C THR A 186 -8.73 -16.26 0.14
N THR A 187 -9.02 -17.57 0.10
CA THR A 187 -9.22 -18.38 1.31
C THR A 187 -7.93 -18.47 2.13
N ARG A 188 -6.78 -18.61 1.47
CA ARG A 188 -5.48 -18.60 2.14
C ARG A 188 -5.23 -17.27 2.84
N ASP A 189 -5.48 -16.15 2.17
CA ASP A 189 -5.21 -14.83 2.72
C ASP A 189 -6.16 -14.49 3.89
N ILE A 190 -7.44 -14.87 3.77
CA ILE A 190 -8.39 -14.80 4.90
C ILE A 190 -7.88 -15.66 6.06
N PHE A 191 -7.50 -16.91 5.81
CA PHE A 191 -7.02 -17.81 6.85
C PHE A 191 -5.80 -17.24 7.58
N ILE A 192 -4.78 -16.80 6.83
CA ILE A 192 -3.56 -16.20 7.39
C ILE A 192 -3.89 -14.95 8.20
N SER A 193 -4.70 -14.04 7.65
CA SER A 193 -5.11 -12.80 8.34
C SER A 193 -5.82 -13.10 9.66
N THR A 194 -6.76 -14.05 9.64
CA THR A 194 -7.55 -14.42 10.82
C THR A 194 -6.66 -15.06 11.89
N VAL A 195 -5.74 -15.95 11.50
CA VAL A 195 -4.78 -16.57 12.42
C VAL A 195 -3.86 -15.52 13.04
N ILE A 196 -3.32 -14.59 12.25
CA ILE A 196 -2.45 -13.51 12.76
C ILE A 196 -3.21 -12.64 13.77
N TRP A 197 -4.46 -12.28 13.49
CA TRP A 197 -5.27 -11.48 14.41
C TRP A 197 -5.58 -12.20 15.71
N ILE A 198 -5.94 -13.48 15.66
CA ILE A 198 -6.23 -14.28 16.86
C ILE A 198 -4.97 -14.47 17.69
N VAL A 199 -3.88 -14.95 17.08
CA VAL A 199 -2.62 -15.21 17.77
C VAL A 199 -2.01 -13.91 18.29
N GLY A 200 -2.04 -12.84 17.49
CA GLY A 200 -1.58 -11.51 17.86
C GLY A 200 -2.40 -10.92 19.00
N GLY A 201 -3.73 -11.06 18.98
CA GLY A 201 -4.62 -10.62 20.04
C GLY A 201 -4.37 -11.36 21.36
N ILE A 202 -4.21 -12.68 21.30
CA ILE A 202 -3.84 -13.49 22.48
C ILE A 202 -2.47 -13.05 23.02
N GLY A 203 -1.46 -12.94 22.14
CA GLY A 203 -0.12 -12.48 22.53
C GLY A 203 -0.16 -11.10 23.20
N LEU A 204 -0.90 -10.15 22.63
CA LEU A 204 -1.09 -8.82 23.20
C LEU A 204 -1.76 -8.87 24.57
N SER A 205 -2.78 -9.72 24.75
CA SER A 205 -3.46 -9.89 26.03
C SER A 205 -2.54 -10.45 27.13
N ILE A 206 -1.68 -11.40 26.79
CA ILE A 206 -0.70 -11.98 27.71
C ILE A 206 0.34 -10.92 28.10
N VAL A 207 0.91 -10.22 27.13
CA VAL A 207 1.92 -9.19 27.38
C VAL A 207 1.36 -8.06 28.24
N THR A 208 0.18 -7.54 27.90
CA THR A 208 -0.48 -6.50 28.69
C THR A 208 -0.85 -6.97 30.09
N GLY A 209 -1.31 -8.21 30.24
CA GLY A 209 -1.58 -8.84 31.54
C GLY A 209 -0.33 -8.94 32.42
N ILE A 210 0.81 -9.37 31.85
CA ILE A 210 2.10 -9.45 32.56
C ILE A 210 2.54 -8.06 33.01
N ILE A 211 2.50 -7.06 32.12
CA ILE A 211 2.90 -5.68 32.43
C ILE A 211 2.02 -5.11 33.55
N ALA A 212 0.69 -5.22 33.42
CA ALA A 212 -0.25 -4.72 34.41
C ALA A 212 -0.06 -5.41 35.77
N GLY A 213 0.12 -6.74 35.77
CA GLY A 213 0.40 -7.54 36.97
C GLY A 213 1.70 -7.11 37.66
N PHE A 214 2.77 -6.89 36.90
CA PHE A 214 4.05 -6.42 37.42
C PHE A 214 3.93 -5.06 38.11
N PHE A 215 3.28 -4.09 37.45
CA PHE A 215 3.05 -2.77 38.03
C PHE A 215 2.17 -2.83 39.29
N PHE A 216 1.12 -3.64 39.28
CA PHE A 216 0.25 -3.83 40.44
C PHE A 216 1.01 -4.41 41.63
N PHE A 217 1.85 -5.43 41.40
CA PHE A 217 2.65 -6.05 42.45
C PHE A 217 3.65 -5.07 43.07
N ARG A 218 4.40 -4.33 42.23
CA ARG A 218 5.31 -3.25 42.66
C ARG A 218 4.60 -2.18 43.48
N PHE A 219 3.43 -1.73 43.03
CA PHE A 219 2.65 -0.73 43.74
C PHE A 219 2.18 -1.23 45.11
N ARG A 220 1.70 -2.47 45.18
CA ARG A 220 1.27 -3.12 46.42
C ARG A 220 2.45 -3.27 47.39
N GLU A 221 3.63 -3.65 46.91
CA GLU A 221 4.82 -3.83 47.75
C GLU A 221 5.30 -2.49 48.32
N ASN A 222 5.35 -1.44 47.51
CA ASN A 222 5.68 -0.08 47.98
C ASN A 222 4.70 0.41 49.07
N LYS A 223 3.41 0.03 48.97
CA LYS A 223 2.41 0.32 50.00
C LYS A 223 2.59 -0.52 51.27
N ARG A 224 3.18 -1.72 51.19
CA ARG A 224 3.49 -2.55 52.36
C ARG A 224 4.75 -2.06 53.06
N ALA A 225 5.80 -1.71 52.31
CA ALA A 225 7.04 -1.16 52.83
C ALA A 225 6.86 0.19 53.56
N THR A 226 5.80 0.93 53.24
CA THR A 226 5.46 2.20 53.92
C THR A 226 4.53 2.04 55.12
N ARG A 227 4.03 0.81 55.38
CA ARG A 227 3.38 0.51 56.65
C ARG A 227 4.49 0.27 57.66
N THR A 228 4.60 1.14 58.66
CA THR A 228 5.41 0.89 59.84
C THR A 228 5.02 -0.48 60.38
N ALA A 229 5.95 -1.43 60.38
CA ALA A 229 5.78 -2.63 61.18
C ALA A 229 5.55 -2.15 62.61
N TYR A 230 4.33 -2.31 63.12
CA TYR A 230 4.12 -2.24 64.55
C TYR A 230 4.95 -3.38 65.11
N SER A 231 6.14 -3.04 65.58
CA SER A 231 6.98 -3.95 66.32
C SER A 231 6.16 -4.40 67.52
N ASP A 232 5.94 -5.70 67.63
CA ASP A 232 5.41 -6.37 68.83
C ASP A 232 6.36 -6.21 70.04
N ALA A 233 7.45 -5.44 69.90
CA ALA A 233 8.01 -4.67 71.00
C ALA A 233 7.10 -3.48 71.34
N GLY A 234 5.85 -3.78 71.72
CA GLY A 234 5.04 -2.88 72.52
C GLY A 234 5.88 -2.47 73.73
N GLY A 235 5.87 -1.17 74.04
CA GLY A 235 6.56 -0.65 75.21
C GLY A 235 6.24 -1.51 76.42
N LEU A 236 7.23 -2.28 76.87
CA LEU A 236 7.17 -3.05 78.10
C LEU A 236 7.08 -2.02 79.22
N THR A 237 5.84 -1.72 79.61
CA THR A 237 5.55 -1.01 80.85
C THR A 237 6.08 -1.90 81.96
N ARG A 238 7.25 -1.58 82.49
CA ARG A 238 7.88 -2.35 83.56
C ARG A 238 7.05 -2.14 84.83
N LEU A 239 6.33 -3.17 85.25
CA LEU A 239 5.58 -3.19 86.50
C LEU A 239 6.60 -3.18 87.64
N ASN A 240 6.77 -2.04 88.30
CA ASN A 240 7.67 -1.87 89.44
C ASN A 240 6.93 -2.36 90.69
N LEU A 241 7.32 -3.53 91.23
CA LEU A 241 6.66 -4.15 92.38
C LEU A 241 7.32 -3.77 93.73
N ASP A 242 8.29 -2.87 93.73
CA ASP A 242 9.06 -2.47 94.92
C ASP A 242 8.28 -1.60 95.92
N GLU A 243 7.06 -1.13 95.57
CA GLU A 243 6.24 -0.27 96.45
C GLU A 243 5.08 -1.02 97.14
N LEU A 244 4.96 -2.35 96.99
CA LEU A 244 3.83 -3.14 97.52
C LEU A 244 4.19 -4.08 98.68
N SER A 245 5.36 -3.91 99.31
CA SER A 245 5.70 -4.62 100.55
C SER A 245 6.22 -3.67 101.63
N GLU A 246 5.29 -3.01 102.33
CA GLU A 246 5.39 -2.67 103.75
C GLU A 246 4.16 -3.21 104.48
#